data_AF-A0A8S4PJI3-F1
#
_entry.id   AF-A0A8S4PJI3-F1
#
_cell.length_a   1.000
_cell.length_b   1.000
_cell.length_c   1.000
_cell.angle_alpha   90.00
_cell.angle_beta   90.00
_cell.angle_gamma   90.00
#
_symmetry.space_group_name_H-M   'P 1'
#
loop_
_entity.id
_entity.type
_entity.pdbx_description
1 polymer ?
#
loop_
_entity_poly.entity_id
_entity_poly.type
_entity_poly.pdbx_seq_one_letter_code
_entity_poly.pdbx_strand_id
1 'polypeptide(L)'
;GSECNPSDLTGTKSCNDGDCPETCNEGIAIPWNNGLSCICPPHKQGPQCAEDVVGVSSCGCQWTVNSDACASDPCLGQGSICMNTFGDNYRCLCPPGSSGERCEQGTFCFQCSSYRYAKRTCEPMARAPAYIRDATLRLPVLNKQISRRKCTSDLWGTDQWSSRKLWVNGGCRAKFCVTYFKFDKDSARRGTSAKIN
;
A
#
# COMPACT_ATOMS: atom_id res chain seq x y z
N GLY A 1 -41.44 10.06 -0.16
CA GLY A 1 -40.32 9.76 0.75
C GLY A 1 -39.08 9.76 -0.08
N SER A 2 -38.21 10.74 0.12
CA SER A 2 -37.00 10.92 -0.68
C SER A 2 -36.00 9.79 -0.40
N GLU A 3 -35.51 9.18 -1.47
CA GLU A 3 -34.48 8.15 -1.49
C GLU A 3 -33.20 8.69 -0.84
N CYS A 4 -32.71 8.04 0.22
CA CYS A 4 -31.37 8.31 0.73
C CYS A 4 -30.35 7.72 -0.25
N ASN A 5 -29.64 8.59 -0.97
CA ASN A 5 -28.61 8.18 -1.92
C ASN A 5 -27.35 7.71 -1.16
N PRO A 6 -26.85 6.47 -1.34
CA PRO A 6 -25.72 5.91 -0.56
C PRO A 6 -24.36 6.57 -0.81
N SER A 7 -24.27 7.44 -1.82
CA SER A 7 -23.06 8.20 -2.17
C SER A 7 -22.63 9.19 -1.08
N ASP A 8 -23.55 9.58 -0.18
CA ASP A 8 -23.28 10.53 0.89
C ASP A 8 -22.75 9.88 2.19
N LEU A 9 -22.77 8.54 2.28
CA LEU A 9 -22.42 7.77 3.49
C LEU A 9 -20.99 7.19 3.48
N THR A 10 -20.23 7.44 2.41
CA THR A 10 -18.80 7.06 2.32
C THR A 10 -17.90 8.26 2.04
N GLY A 11 -18.39 9.46 2.37
CA GLY A 11 -17.63 10.68 2.20
C GLY A 11 -16.44 10.71 3.16
N THR A 12 -15.25 10.33 2.69
CA THR A 12 -14.03 11.00 3.14
C THR A 12 -14.23 12.48 2.85
N LYS A 13 -14.72 13.25 3.82
CA LYS A 13 -14.70 14.70 3.73
C LYS A 13 -13.24 15.10 3.94
N SER A 14 -12.52 15.23 2.84
CA SER A 14 -11.27 15.98 2.82
C SER A 14 -11.54 17.33 3.47
N CYS A 15 -10.78 17.67 4.51
CA CYS A 15 -10.84 18.99 5.11
C CYS A 15 -10.45 19.99 4.01
N ASN A 16 -11.44 20.68 3.45
CA ASN A 16 -11.19 21.72 2.46
C ASN A 16 -10.84 23.00 3.21
N ASP A 17 -9.54 23.33 3.15
CA ASP A 17 -8.89 24.59 3.52
C ASP A 17 -8.99 25.05 4.98
N GLY A 18 -7.89 24.81 5.72
CA GLY A 18 -7.49 25.62 6.88
C GLY A 18 -7.42 24.88 8.20
N ASP A 19 -8.53 24.27 8.63
CA ASP A 19 -8.66 23.67 9.97
C ASP A 19 -8.87 22.16 9.88
N CYS A 20 -7.77 21.42 9.74
CA CYS A 20 -7.77 19.96 9.89
C CYS A 20 -7.80 19.61 11.39
N PRO A 21 -8.54 18.58 11.82
CA PRO A 21 -8.60 18.19 13.22
C PRO A 21 -7.29 17.63 13.78
N GLU A 22 -7.05 17.84 15.06
CA GLU A 22 -5.91 17.27 15.80
C GLU A 22 -6.18 15.85 16.32
N THR A 23 -7.44 15.41 16.34
CA THR A 23 -7.86 14.09 16.77
C THR A 23 -8.97 13.50 15.89
N CYS A 24 -8.94 12.18 15.71
CA CYS A 24 -10.03 11.39 15.15
C CYS A 24 -10.55 10.48 16.26
N ASN A 25 -11.85 10.57 16.60
CA ASN A 25 -12.43 9.88 17.75
C ASN A 25 -12.48 8.35 17.54
N GLU A 26 -13.63 7.80 17.13
CA GLU A 26 -13.76 6.38 16.76
C GLU A 26 -13.24 6.10 15.33
N GLY A 27 -12.60 7.08 14.70
CA GLY A 27 -12.10 7.02 13.32
C GLY A 27 -10.59 6.84 13.22
N ILE A 28 -10.13 6.48 12.03
CA ILE A 28 -8.71 6.31 11.74
C ILE A 28 -8.11 7.66 11.32
N ALA A 29 -7.04 8.06 11.99
CA ALA A 29 -6.28 9.26 11.68
C ALA A 29 -5.22 9.03 10.61
N ILE A 30 -5.28 9.79 9.51
CA ILE A 30 -4.22 9.87 8.51
C ILE A 30 -3.61 11.29 8.50
N PRO A 31 -2.28 11.45 8.59
CA PRO A 31 -1.65 12.78 8.53
C PRO A 31 -1.94 13.48 7.20
N TRP A 32 -2.47 14.70 7.23
CA TRP A 32 -2.77 15.50 6.04
C TRP A 32 -2.66 17.00 6.31
N ASN A 33 -1.73 17.69 5.63
CA ASN A 33 -1.36 19.09 5.92
C ASN A 33 -1.04 19.28 7.42
N ASN A 34 -1.25 20.48 7.99
CA ASN A 34 -1.03 20.80 9.41
C ASN A 34 -2.10 20.16 10.35
N GLY A 35 -2.54 18.92 10.10
CA GLY A 35 -3.49 18.19 10.94
C GLY A 35 -3.77 16.77 10.45
N LEU A 36 -4.94 16.22 10.76
CA LEU A 36 -5.36 14.86 10.39
C LEU A 36 -6.55 14.89 9.42
N SER A 37 -6.57 13.95 8.48
CA SER A 37 -7.79 13.55 7.80
C SER A 37 -8.33 12.29 8.47
N CYS A 38 -9.62 12.27 8.80
CA CYS A 38 -10.23 11.15 9.53
C CYS A 38 -11.06 10.29 8.59
N ILE A 39 -10.83 8.98 8.66
CA ILE A 39 -11.68 7.99 7.99
C ILE A 39 -12.63 7.41 9.04
N CYS A 40 -13.93 7.68 8.90
CA CYS A 40 -14.93 7.30 9.89
C CYS A 40 -15.47 5.88 9.69
N PRO A 41 -15.79 5.16 10.79
CA PRO A 41 -16.56 3.92 10.72
C PRO A 41 -17.99 4.19 10.22
N PRO A 42 -18.71 3.17 9.71
CA PRO A 42 -19.98 3.34 8.99
C PRO A 42 -21.11 3.97 9.81
N HIS A 43 -21.01 3.98 11.15
CA HIS A 43 -21.98 4.62 12.04
C HIS A 43 -21.61 6.06 12.44
N LYS A 44 -20.42 6.55 12.06
CA LYS A 44 -19.93 7.89 12.40
C LYS A 44 -19.74 8.79 11.19
N GLN A 45 -19.88 10.08 11.38
CA GLN A 45 -19.65 11.12 10.38
C GLN A 45 -18.96 12.36 10.98
N GLY A 46 -18.71 13.33 10.11
CA GLY A 46 -18.06 14.58 10.46
C GLY A 46 -16.53 14.51 10.37
N PRO A 47 -15.84 15.66 10.44
CA PRO A 47 -14.40 15.75 10.22
C PRO A 47 -13.57 14.98 11.27
N GLN A 48 -14.11 14.77 12.48
CA GLN A 48 -13.46 14.03 13.57
C GLN A 48 -14.10 12.69 13.91
N CYS A 49 -15.10 12.24 13.13
CA CYS A 49 -15.91 11.05 13.44
C CYS A 49 -16.57 11.12 14.83
N ALA A 50 -16.98 12.33 15.24
CA ALA A 50 -17.62 12.59 16.55
C ALA A 50 -19.13 12.42 16.51
N GLU A 51 -19.74 12.54 15.33
CA GLU A 51 -21.19 12.53 15.16
C GLU A 51 -21.64 11.14 14.73
N ASP A 52 -22.75 10.66 15.26
CA ASP A 52 -23.43 9.49 14.69
C ASP A 52 -24.17 9.90 13.41
N VAL A 53 -24.17 9.02 12.41
CA VAL A 53 -25.01 9.19 11.22
C VAL A 53 -26.47 9.09 11.68
N VAL A 54 -27.23 10.19 11.66
CA VAL A 54 -28.63 10.18 12.09
C VAL A 54 -29.45 9.32 11.12
N GLY A 55 -29.97 8.19 11.60
CA GLY A 55 -30.77 7.24 10.82
C GLY A 55 -30.42 5.76 11.04
N VAL A 56 -29.29 5.45 11.67
CA VAL A 56 -28.90 4.05 11.97
C VAL A 56 -29.47 3.48 13.27
N SER A 57 -30.15 4.28 14.08
CA SER A 57 -30.78 3.84 15.35
C SER A 57 -32.29 3.64 15.29
N SER A 58 -32.95 3.87 14.14
CA SER A 58 -34.41 3.71 14.00
C SER A 58 -34.89 2.92 12.78
N CYS A 59 -34.00 2.48 11.88
CA CYS A 59 -34.33 1.45 10.91
C CYS A 59 -33.82 0.12 11.46
N GLY A 60 -34.72 -0.84 11.68
CA GLY A 60 -34.42 -2.21 12.09
C GLY A 60 -33.69 -3.01 11.02
N CYS A 61 -32.53 -2.51 10.56
CA CYS A 61 -31.55 -3.33 9.89
C CYS A 61 -30.98 -4.24 10.97
N GLN A 62 -31.42 -5.50 10.99
CA GLN A 62 -30.68 -6.54 11.67
C GLN A 62 -29.28 -6.57 11.05
N TRP A 63 -28.33 -5.89 11.68
CA TRP A 63 -26.92 -6.04 11.40
C TRP A 63 -26.56 -7.45 11.83
N THR A 64 -26.65 -8.42 10.93
CA THR A 64 -25.82 -9.62 11.09
C THR A 64 -24.40 -9.18 10.79
N VAL A 65 -23.72 -8.63 11.81
CA VAL A 65 -22.26 -8.62 11.89
C VAL A 65 -21.86 -10.09 12.07
N ASN A 66 -22.02 -10.90 11.03
CA ASN A 66 -21.76 -12.34 11.06
C ASN A 66 -20.59 -12.74 10.15
N SER A 67 -19.90 -11.78 9.55
CA SER A 67 -18.54 -12.01 9.13
C SER A 67 -17.72 -10.72 9.29
N ASP A 68 -16.72 -10.79 10.16
CA ASP A 68 -15.61 -9.86 10.09
C ASP A 68 -14.78 -10.30 8.89
N ALA A 69 -15.07 -9.76 7.70
CA ALA A 69 -14.30 -10.04 6.50
C ALA A 69 -12.80 -9.73 6.70
N CYS A 70 -12.48 -8.78 7.59
CA CYS A 70 -11.13 -8.48 8.05
C CYS A 70 -10.53 -9.48 9.06
N ALA A 71 -11.31 -10.34 9.73
CA ALA A 71 -10.79 -11.32 10.69
C ALA A 71 -9.90 -12.39 10.04
N SER A 72 -10.00 -12.55 8.71
CA SER A 72 -9.13 -13.44 7.94
C SER A 72 -7.83 -12.75 7.49
N ASP A 73 -7.53 -11.53 7.97
CA ASP A 73 -6.38 -10.71 7.57
C ASP A 73 -6.15 -10.67 6.05
N PRO A 74 -7.16 -10.29 5.26
CA PRO A 74 -7.06 -10.39 3.81
C PRO A 74 -6.01 -9.44 3.22
N CYS A 75 -5.66 -8.34 3.88
CA CYS A 75 -4.68 -7.39 3.36
C CYS A 75 -3.23 -7.89 3.54
N LEU A 76 -2.51 -8.05 2.43
CA LEU A 76 -1.17 -8.62 2.39
C LEU A 76 -0.06 -7.57 2.61
N GLY A 77 -0.36 -6.28 2.41
CA GLY A 77 0.58 -5.17 2.56
C GLY A 77 1.09 -5.01 4.00
N GLN A 78 2.39 -4.78 4.21
CA GLN A 78 2.85 -4.50 5.58
C GLN A 78 2.42 -3.08 5.96
N GLY A 79 1.74 -2.93 7.10
CA GLY A 79 1.13 -1.65 7.48
C GLY A 79 -0.12 -1.31 6.67
N SER A 80 -0.70 -2.29 5.96
CA SER A 80 -2.04 -2.12 5.37
C SER A 80 -3.11 -2.23 6.46
N ILE A 81 -4.18 -1.47 6.27
CA ILE A 81 -5.30 -1.44 7.20
C ILE A 81 -6.49 -2.08 6.51
N CYS A 82 -7.05 -3.12 7.12
CA CYS A 82 -8.29 -3.72 6.65
C CYS A 82 -9.49 -2.95 7.23
N MET A 83 -10.45 -2.62 6.38
CA MET A 83 -11.73 -2.06 6.81
C MET A 83 -12.86 -2.96 6.30
N ASN A 84 -13.73 -3.40 7.21
CA ASN A 84 -14.97 -4.07 6.84
C ASN A 84 -15.86 -3.09 6.05
N THR A 85 -16.51 -3.57 4.99
CA THR A 85 -17.51 -2.81 4.22
C THR A 85 -18.88 -3.47 4.38
N PHE A 86 -19.89 -3.04 3.62
CA PHE A 86 -21.24 -3.56 3.77
C PHE A 86 -21.33 -5.05 3.37
N GLY A 87 -21.87 -5.88 4.25
CA GLY A 87 -21.95 -7.34 4.08
C GLY A 87 -20.65 -8.06 4.42
N ASP A 88 -20.38 -9.19 3.76
CA ASP A 88 -19.16 -10.01 3.95
C ASP A 88 -17.95 -9.47 3.16
N ASN A 89 -17.93 -8.16 2.89
CA ASN A 89 -16.90 -7.51 2.07
C ASN A 89 -15.91 -6.71 2.92
N TYR A 90 -14.73 -6.48 2.37
CA TYR A 90 -13.68 -5.67 2.98
C TYR A 90 -13.02 -4.76 1.94
N ARG A 91 -12.30 -3.74 2.41
CA ARG A 91 -11.40 -2.91 1.61
C ARG A 91 -10.06 -2.79 2.34
N CYS A 92 -8.97 -2.84 1.58
CA CYS A 92 -7.64 -2.62 2.12
C CYS A 92 -7.17 -1.18 1.84
N LEU A 93 -6.73 -0.48 2.88
CA LEU A 93 -5.99 0.76 2.74
C LEU A 93 -4.50 0.45 2.64
N CYS A 94 -3.94 0.75 1.49
CA CYS A 94 -2.53 0.47 1.21
C CYS A 94 -1.63 1.63 1.63
N PRO A 95 -0.55 1.38 2.38
CA PRO A 95 0.41 2.42 2.72
C PRO A 95 1.16 2.92 1.46
N PRO A 96 1.79 4.11 1.54
CA PRO A 96 2.54 4.69 0.44
C PRO A 96 3.57 3.72 -0.15
N GLY A 97 3.54 3.55 -1.47
CA GLY A 97 4.40 2.60 -2.17
C GLY A 97 3.86 1.18 -2.22
N SER A 98 2.63 0.92 -1.75
CA SER A 98 1.90 -0.31 -2.01
C SER A 98 0.55 -0.06 -2.68
N SER A 99 0.10 -1.02 -3.46
CA SER A 99 -1.10 -0.93 -4.30
C SER A 99 -1.66 -2.34 -4.57
N GLY A 100 -2.87 -2.39 -5.12
CA GLY A 100 -3.61 -3.63 -5.33
C GLY A 100 -4.79 -3.75 -4.37
N GLU A 101 -5.72 -4.64 -4.68
CA GLU A 101 -6.96 -4.83 -3.90
C GLU A 101 -6.67 -5.29 -2.47
N ARG A 102 -5.62 -6.09 -2.31
CA ARG A 102 -5.13 -6.62 -1.02
C ARG A 102 -3.78 -6.01 -0.64
N CYS A 103 -3.37 -4.91 -1.27
CA CYS A 103 -2.03 -4.33 -1.11
C CYS A 103 -0.90 -5.33 -1.40
N GLU A 104 -1.15 -6.23 -2.36
CA GLU A 104 -0.24 -7.30 -2.75
C GLU A 104 0.94 -6.80 -3.60
N GLN A 105 0.82 -5.62 -4.19
CA GLN A 105 1.85 -5.00 -5.01
C GLN A 105 2.57 -3.94 -4.18
N GLY A 106 3.89 -3.91 -4.22
CA GLY A 106 4.66 -2.87 -3.53
C GLY A 106 5.89 -2.44 -4.32
N THR A 107 6.36 -1.24 -4.03
CA THR A 107 7.56 -0.65 -4.62
C THR A 107 8.57 -0.44 -3.52
N PHE A 108 9.69 -1.15 -3.61
CA PHE A 108 10.81 -1.00 -2.71
C PHE A 108 11.94 -0.26 -3.39
N CYS A 109 12.37 0.87 -2.81
CA CYS A 109 13.44 1.68 -3.36
C CYS A 109 14.66 1.70 -2.44
N PHE A 110 15.84 1.62 -3.04
CA PHE A 110 17.12 1.65 -2.33
C PHE A 110 18.14 2.49 -3.09
N GLN A 111 19.07 3.09 -2.35
CA GLN A 111 20.16 3.85 -2.94
C GLN A 111 21.35 2.92 -3.21
N CYS A 112 21.88 2.99 -4.43
CA CYS A 112 23.04 2.24 -4.84
C CYS A 112 24.12 3.19 -5.34
N SER A 113 25.36 3.00 -4.91
CA SER A 113 26.46 3.92 -5.19
C SER A 113 27.78 3.21 -5.46
N SER A 114 28.44 3.61 -6.54
CA SER A 114 29.79 3.21 -6.92
C SER A 114 30.75 4.42 -6.86
N TYR A 115 32.05 4.15 -6.68
CA TYR A 115 33.14 5.12 -6.84
C TYR A 115 33.64 5.12 -8.30
N ARG A 116 34.41 6.15 -8.67
CA ARG A 116 34.77 6.47 -10.07
C ARG A 116 35.47 5.33 -10.84
N TYR A 117 36.02 4.34 -10.14
CA TYR A 117 36.73 3.18 -10.72
C TYR A 117 36.32 1.83 -10.10
N ALA A 118 35.18 1.75 -9.43
CA ALA A 118 34.75 0.54 -8.73
C ALA A 118 33.42 0.03 -9.27
N LYS A 119 33.34 -1.25 -9.64
CA LYS A 119 32.07 -1.95 -9.83
C LYS A 119 31.56 -2.40 -8.47
N ARG A 120 30.32 -2.03 -8.15
CA ARG A 120 29.64 -2.42 -6.90
C ARG A 120 28.39 -3.20 -7.24
N THR A 121 28.25 -4.39 -6.67
CA THR A 121 26.98 -5.10 -6.62
C THR A 121 26.24 -4.62 -5.38
N CYS A 122 25.04 -4.08 -5.60
CA CYS A 122 24.05 -3.83 -4.58
C CYS A 122 23.21 -5.10 -4.44
N GLU A 123 23.14 -5.60 -3.22
CA GLU A 123 22.29 -6.72 -2.84
C GLU A 123 21.09 -6.17 -2.08
N PRO A 124 20.14 -5.50 -2.76
CA PRO A 124 18.99 -4.91 -2.09
C PRO A 124 18.17 -5.94 -1.33
N MET A 125 18.18 -7.20 -1.80
CA MET A 125 17.46 -8.31 -1.18
C MET A 125 18.13 -8.86 0.07
N ALA A 126 19.45 -8.69 0.23
CA ALA A 126 20.13 -9.09 1.47
C ALA A 126 19.65 -8.26 2.67
N ARG A 127 19.31 -6.99 2.43
CA ARG A 127 18.76 -6.06 3.44
C ARG A 127 17.27 -5.83 3.31
N ALA A 128 16.61 -6.49 2.37
CA ALA A 128 15.16 -6.37 2.22
C ALA A 128 14.45 -7.05 3.41
N PRO A 129 13.34 -6.48 3.88
CA PRO A 129 12.47 -7.14 4.85
C PRO A 129 12.08 -8.56 4.40
N ALA A 130 11.88 -9.45 5.38
CA ALA A 130 11.59 -10.87 5.13
C ALA A 130 10.42 -11.09 4.15
N TYR A 131 9.36 -10.29 4.26
CA TYR A 131 8.17 -10.40 3.40
C TYR A 131 8.43 -10.06 1.91
N ILE A 132 9.53 -9.39 1.57
CA ILE A 132 9.93 -9.13 0.18
C ILE A 132 10.76 -10.29 -0.38
N ARG A 133 11.39 -11.09 0.48
CA ARG A 133 12.25 -12.22 0.06
C ARG A 133 11.46 -13.31 -0.66
N ASP A 134 10.19 -13.46 -0.30
CA ASP A 134 9.25 -14.45 -0.86
C ASP A 134 8.37 -13.87 -1.99
N ALA A 135 8.67 -12.66 -2.46
CA ALA A 135 7.90 -11.99 -3.50
C ALA A 135 8.47 -12.22 -4.91
N THR A 136 7.61 -12.14 -5.93
CA THR A 136 8.04 -12.04 -7.33
C THR A 136 8.46 -10.61 -7.63
N LEU A 137 9.65 -10.42 -8.20
CA LEU A 137 10.24 -9.11 -8.44
C LEU A 137 10.26 -8.76 -9.93
N ARG A 138 9.78 -7.58 -10.30
CA ARG A 138 10.06 -7.01 -11.63
C ARG A 138 11.48 -6.44 -11.68
N LEU A 139 11.93 -6.12 -12.89
CA LEU A 139 13.24 -5.50 -13.09
C LEU A 139 13.32 -4.13 -12.39
N PRO A 140 14.47 -3.81 -11.77
CA PRO A 140 14.68 -2.52 -11.14
C PRO A 140 14.71 -1.39 -12.17
N VAL A 141 14.09 -0.27 -11.81
CA VAL A 141 14.09 0.95 -12.60
C VAL A 141 14.93 2.03 -11.91
N LEU A 142 15.61 2.85 -12.71
CA LEU A 142 16.26 4.05 -12.21
C LEU A 142 15.19 5.06 -11.85
N ASN A 143 15.02 5.32 -10.55
CA ASN A 143 13.99 6.22 -10.04
C ASN A 143 14.52 7.64 -9.82
N LYS A 144 15.76 7.78 -9.33
CA LYS A 144 16.37 9.11 -9.11
C LYS A 144 17.86 9.09 -9.35
N GLN A 145 18.34 9.94 -10.25
CA GLN A 145 19.76 10.22 -10.41
C GLN A 145 20.29 11.02 -9.22
N ILE A 146 21.43 10.61 -8.64
CA ILE A 146 22.06 11.30 -7.51
C ILE A 146 23.48 11.77 -7.88
N SER A 147 24.22 10.99 -8.67
CA SER A 147 25.55 11.39 -9.14
C SER A 147 25.46 12.38 -10.30
N ARG A 148 26.46 13.28 -10.37
CA ARG A 148 26.66 14.16 -11.54
C ARG A 148 26.88 13.36 -12.84
N ARG A 149 27.57 12.22 -12.74
CA ARG A 149 27.70 11.28 -13.87
C ARG A 149 26.36 10.56 -14.04
N LYS A 150 25.77 10.64 -15.23
CA LYS A 150 24.52 9.93 -15.54
C LYS A 150 24.76 8.42 -15.51
N CYS A 151 23.85 7.69 -14.88
CA CYS A 151 23.81 6.24 -14.86
C CYS A 151 23.11 5.76 -16.14
N THR A 152 23.88 5.65 -17.21
CA THR A 152 23.42 5.08 -18.49
C THR A 152 23.41 3.55 -18.43
N SER A 153 22.87 2.88 -19.45
CA SER A 153 22.75 1.41 -19.56
C SER A 153 24.04 0.64 -19.25
N ASP A 154 25.20 1.26 -19.48
CA ASP A 154 26.50 0.59 -19.32
C ASP A 154 27.08 0.75 -17.90
N LEU A 155 26.48 1.65 -17.10
CA LEU A 155 26.95 2.00 -15.76
C LEU A 155 26.11 1.38 -14.66
N TRP A 156 25.02 0.68 -15.00
CA TRP A 156 24.22 -0.09 -14.06
C TRP A 156 23.45 -1.19 -14.77
N GLY A 157 23.03 -2.21 -14.03
CA GLY A 157 22.19 -3.29 -14.56
C GLY A 157 21.87 -4.33 -13.51
N THR A 158 21.18 -5.40 -13.91
CA THR A 158 20.99 -6.59 -13.09
C THR A 158 21.84 -7.75 -13.60
N ASP A 159 21.92 -8.83 -12.83
CA ASP A 159 22.30 -10.11 -13.42
C ASP A 159 21.13 -10.68 -14.25
N GLN A 160 21.46 -11.52 -15.22
CA GLN A 160 20.51 -12.05 -16.23
C GLN A 160 19.47 -13.01 -15.63
N TRP A 161 19.65 -13.40 -14.36
CA TRP A 161 18.89 -14.46 -13.70
C TRP A 161 18.10 -13.97 -12.48
N SER A 162 18.34 -12.74 -12.01
CA SER A 162 17.64 -12.24 -10.85
C SER A 162 17.42 -10.71 -10.88
N SER A 163 16.20 -10.29 -10.62
CA SER A 163 15.94 -8.90 -10.19
C SER A 163 16.51 -8.62 -8.78
N ARG A 164 17.31 -9.55 -8.21
CA ARG A 164 17.78 -9.56 -6.82
C ARG A 164 19.19 -9.00 -6.67
N LYS A 165 20.00 -9.01 -7.73
CA LYS A 165 21.35 -8.44 -7.76
C LYS A 165 21.43 -7.32 -8.77
N LEU A 166 21.52 -6.09 -8.26
CA LEU A 166 21.75 -4.89 -9.04
C LEU A 166 23.25 -4.56 -8.98
N TRP A 167 23.85 -4.05 -10.03
CA TRP A 167 25.20 -3.49 -9.98
C TRP A 167 25.22 -2.06 -10.53
N VAL A 168 26.17 -1.27 -10.03
CA VAL A 168 26.49 0.09 -10.50
C VAL A 168 28.00 0.24 -10.66
N ASN A 169 28.43 1.09 -11.57
CA ASN A 169 29.83 1.26 -11.92
C ASN A 169 30.20 2.71 -12.23
N GLY A 170 31.51 3.00 -12.25
CA GLY A 170 32.08 4.23 -12.81
C GLY A 170 31.67 5.51 -12.09
N GLY A 171 31.31 5.44 -10.81
CA GLY A 171 30.84 6.60 -10.05
C GLY A 171 29.34 6.86 -10.14
N CYS A 172 28.57 5.93 -10.74
CA CYS A 172 27.11 5.99 -10.75
C CYS A 172 26.55 5.87 -9.32
N ARG A 173 25.71 6.84 -8.95
CA ARG A 173 24.94 6.85 -7.70
C ARG A 173 23.51 7.22 -8.03
N ALA A 174 22.59 6.33 -7.74
CA ALA A 174 21.18 6.56 -8.02
C ALA A 174 20.30 5.79 -7.03
N LYS A 175 19.04 6.22 -6.92
CA LYS A 175 17.98 5.47 -6.26
C LYS A 175 17.32 4.57 -7.29
N PHE A 176 17.28 3.29 -7.01
CA PHE A 176 16.63 2.27 -7.83
C PHE A 176 15.41 1.74 -7.10
N CYS A 177 14.34 1.47 -7.84
CA CYS A 177 13.12 0.92 -7.28
C CYS A 177 12.79 -0.41 -7.96
N VAL A 178 12.32 -1.37 -7.17
CA VAL A 178 11.83 -2.67 -7.63
C VAL A 178 10.38 -2.78 -7.22
N THR A 179 9.51 -3.06 -8.19
CA THR A 179 8.13 -3.44 -7.90
C THR A 179 8.07 -4.94 -7.62
N TYR A 180 7.40 -5.34 -6.55
CA TYR A 180 7.25 -6.72 -6.12
C TYR A 180 5.78 -7.10 -5.96
N PHE A 181 5.48 -8.39 -6.13
CA PHE A 181 4.16 -8.98 -5.96
C PHE A 181 4.22 -10.04 -4.86
N LYS A 182 3.40 -9.87 -3.82
CA LYS A 182 3.24 -10.82 -2.73
C LYS A 182 2.31 -11.96 -3.16
N PHE A 183 2.70 -13.19 -2.83
CA PHE A 183 1.81 -14.33 -2.97
C PHE A 183 0.99 -14.51 -1.70
N ASP A 184 -0.30 -14.78 -1.89
CA ASP A 184 -1.20 -15.17 -0.82
C ASP A 184 -0.91 -16.63 -0.43
N LYS A 185 -0.53 -16.88 0.83
CA LYS A 185 -0.20 -18.24 1.29
C LYS A 185 -1.42 -19.18 1.25
N ASP A 186 -2.64 -18.65 1.27
CA ASP A 186 -3.87 -19.43 1.14
C ASP A 186 -4.19 -19.87 -0.29
N SER A 187 -3.62 -19.19 -1.29
CA SER A 187 -3.70 -19.61 -2.70
C SER A 187 -2.82 -20.82 -3.00
N ALA A 188 -1.89 -21.21 -2.11
CA ALA A 188 -1.12 -22.44 -2.25
C ALA A 188 -1.89 -23.70 -1.77
N ARG A 189 -2.92 -23.55 -0.93
CA ARG A 189 -3.79 -24.66 -0.49
C ARG A 189 -4.98 -24.89 -1.42
N ARG A 190 -5.42 -23.86 -2.14
CA ARG A 190 -6.32 -24.02 -3.28
C ARG A 190 -5.46 -24.21 -4.52
N GLY A 191 -5.12 -25.45 -4.85
CA GLY A 191 -4.45 -25.80 -6.09
C GLY A 191 -5.25 -25.33 -7.32
N THR A 192 -5.09 -24.08 -7.71
CA THR A 192 -5.37 -23.66 -9.07
C THR A 192 -4.06 -23.74 -9.81
N SER A 193 -3.85 -24.88 -10.48
CA SER A 193 -3.03 -24.92 -11.69
C SER A 193 -3.43 -23.74 -12.55
N ALA A 194 -2.59 -22.71 -12.60
CA ALA A 194 -2.61 -21.78 -13.70
C ALA A 194 -2.27 -22.61 -14.96
N LYS A 195 -3.30 -23.07 -15.66
CA LYS A 195 -3.15 -23.53 -17.03
C LYS A 195 -2.73 -22.31 -17.84
N ILE A 196 -1.47 -22.30 -18.24
CA ILE A 196 -0.97 -21.45 -19.30
C ILE A 196 -1.59 -22.04 -20.58
N ASN A 197 -2.61 -21.37 -21.12
CA ASN A 197 -3.09 -21.62 -22.48
C ASN A 197 -2.26 -20.78 -23.45
#